data_AF-A0A662C855-F1
#
_entry.id   AF-A0A662C855-F1
#
_cell.length_a   1.000
_cell.length_b   1.000
_cell.length_c   1.000
_cell.angle_alpha   90.00
_cell.angle_beta   90.00
_cell.angle_gamma   90.00
#
_symmetry.space_group_name_H-M   'P 1'
#
loop_
_entity.id
_entity.type
_entity.pdbx_description
1 polymer ?
#
loop_
_entity_poly.entity_id
_entity_poly.type
_entity_poly.pdbx_seq_one_letter_code
_entity_poly.pdbx_strand_id
1 'polypeptide(L)'
;MRLCNFKAFKRAHVRFRPITVLIGPNSSGKSTIIQAMLLLKQTLAKAIVDNVPLALTGLHNFGDFEALVFKGEREISVELILGGSESYFFTVRGSMQRVSFDLVEVKINGREVGRRKRLGFLVEHPIAKDVEDSFKSVYYLGPLRQEPKPVYEVKGEPFEWIGSKGEKTVDVLVMREEVKEAVGK
;
A
#
# COMPACT_ATOMS: atom_id res chain seq x y z
N MET A 1 -6.14 -1.14 12.86
CA MET A 1 -4.94 -1.57 12.13
C MET A 1 -3.70 -1.06 12.83
N ARG A 2 -2.70 -1.91 13.03
CA ARG A 2 -1.36 -1.51 13.49
C ARG A 2 -0.34 -1.94 12.45
N LEU A 3 0.65 -1.09 12.20
CA LEU A 3 1.75 -1.32 11.27
C LEU A 3 3.06 -1.17 12.04
N CYS A 4 4.02 -2.06 11.79
CA CYS A 4 5.41 -1.85 12.17
C CYS A 4 6.32 -2.07 10.96
N ASN A 5 7.33 -1.22 10.86
CA ASN A 5 8.39 -1.26 9.85
C ASN A 5 7.89 -1.31 8.40
N PHE A 6 6.76 -0.67 8.11
CA PHE A 6 6.11 -0.73 6.80
C PHE A 6 6.19 0.61 6.06
N LYS A 7 6.96 0.64 4.97
CA LYS A 7 7.23 1.80 4.10
C LYS A 7 7.54 3.07 4.89
N ALA A 8 6.61 4.03 4.91
CA ALA A 8 6.78 5.31 5.59
C ALA A 8 6.70 5.21 7.13
N PHE A 9 6.23 4.09 7.69
CA PHE A 9 5.96 3.97 9.12
C PHE A 9 6.87 2.97 9.81
N LYS A 10 7.67 3.46 10.78
CA LYS A 10 8.30 2.58 11.78
C LYS A 10 7.24 1.93 12.67
N ARG A 11 6.26 2.72 13.12
CA ARG A 11 5.06 2.27 13.83
C ARG A 11 3.89 3.18 13.46
N ALA A 12 2.72 2.59 13.24
CA ALA A 12 1.47 3.34 13.05
C ALA A 12 0.29 2.59 13.66
N HIS A 13 -0.67 3.33 14.20
CA HIS A 13 -1.93 2.79 14.69
C HIS A 13 -3.08 3.59 14.07
N VAL A 14 -3.90 2.91 13.25
CA VAL A 14 -5.01 3.52 12.52
C VAL A 14 -6.30 2.82 12.95
N ARG A 15 -7.22 3.60 13.52
CA ARG A 15 -8.57 3.14 13.86
C ARG A 15 -9.52 3.56 12.74
N PHE A 16 -10.06 2.58 12.01
CA PHE A 16 -11.09 2.83 11.01
C PHE A 16 -12.45 2.96 11.68
N ARG A 17 -13.21 3.97 11.25
CA ARG A 17 -14.64 4.16 11.52
C ARG A 17 -15.40 4.13 10.19
N PRO A 18 -16.74 3.99 10.17
CA PRO A 18 -17.52 3.92 8.93
C PRO A 18 -17.17 4.99 7.91
N ILE A 19 -16.83 6.20 8.37
CA ILE A 19 -16.19 7.24 7.57
C ILE A 19 -14.82 7.55 8.18
N THR A 20 -13.75 7.39 7.40
CA THR A 20 -12.37 7.71 7.79
C THR A 20 -11.71 8.51 6.68
N VAL A 21 -11.28 9.73 6.99
CA VAL A 21 -10.60 10.62 6.02
C VAL A 21 -9.12 10.71 6.36
N LEU A 22 -8.26 10.39 5.40
CA LEU A 22 -6.80 10.49 5.54
C LEU A 22 -6.32 11.78 4.85
N ILE A 23 -5.89 12.77 5.63
CA ILE A 23 -5.37 14.05 5.13
C ILE A 23 -3.90 14.25 5.53
N GLY A 24 -3.18 15.08 4.76
CA GLY A 24 -1.80 15.46 5.07
C GLY A 24 -0.93 15.65 3.83
N PRO A 25 0.33 16.13 3.99
CA PRO A 25 1.24 16.43 2.89
C PRO A 25 1.57 15.22 2.00
N ASN A 26 2.04 15.45 0.78
CA ASN A 26 2.54 14.36 -0.06
C ASN A 26 3.67 13.60 0.65
N SER A 27 3.75 12.28 0.41
CA SER A 27 4.70 11.39 1.09
C SER A 27 4.50 11.22 2.60
N SER A 28 3.41 11.74 3.21
CA SER A 28 3.13 11.56 4.64
C SER A 28 2.67 10.14 5.03
N GLY A 29 2.61 9.19 4.09
CA GLY A 29 2.19 7.81 4.35
C GLY A 29 0.69 7.51 4.19
N LYS A 30 -0.12 8.44 3.67
CA LYS A 30 -1.55 8.20 3.39
C LYS A 30 -1.77 6.97 2.49
N SER A 31 -1.07 6.92 1.35
CA SER A 31 -1.12 5.77 0.45
C SER A 31 -0.53 4.51 1.08
N THR A 32 0.43 4.64 2.01
CA THR A 32 1.01 3.52 2.74
C THR A 32 -0.03 2.77 3.58
N ILE A 33 -0.99 3.48 4.20
CA ILE A 33 -2.09 2.87 4.95
C ILE A 33 -2.95 1.99 4.03
N ILE A 34 -3.31 2.51 2.85
CA ILE A 34 -4.10 1.77 1.85
C ILE A 34 -3.31 0.58 1.31
N GLN A 35 -2.05 0.80 1.00
CA GLN A 35 -1.13 -0.23 0.52
C GLN A 35 -0.95 -1.38 1.51
N ALA A 36 -0.91 -1.13 2.83
CA ALA A 36 -0.87 -2.21 3.82
C ALA A 36 -2.11 -3.12 3.74
N MET A 37 -3.28 -2.52 3.55
CA MET A 37 -4.54 -3.27 3.37
C MET A 37 -4.55 -4.06 2.06
N LEU A 38 -4.07 -3.47 0.96
CA LEU A 38 -3.95 -4.16 -0.33
C LEU A 38 -2.97 -5.33 -0.27
N LEU A 39 -1.82 -5.16 0.38
CA LEU A 39 -0.82 -6.22 0.56
C LEU A 39 -1.43 -7.42 1.28
N LEU A 40 -2.18 -7.17 2.36
CA LEU A 40 -2.84 -8.23 3.10
C LEU A 40 -3.90 -8.95 2.25
N LYS A 41 -4.80 -8.19 1.60
CA LYS A 41 -5.85 -8.76 0.75
C LYS A 41 -5.27 -9.67 -0.34
N GLN A 42 -4.27 -9.19 -1.08
CA GLN A 42 -3.67 -9.99 -2.16
C GLN A 42 -2.86 -11.16 -1.64
N THR A 43 -2.20 -11.02 -0.48
CA THR A 43 -1.44 -12.11 0.15
C THR A 43 -2.37 -13.23 0.62
N LEU A 44 -3.49 -12.90 1.24
CA LEU A 44 -4.47 -13.90 1.67
C LEU A 44 -5.14 -14.60 0.50
N ALA A 45 -5.54 -13.85 -0.53
CA ALA A 45 -6.12 -14.43 -1.73
C ALA A 45 -5.14 -15.40 -2.42
N LYS A 46 -3.87 -15.01 -2.60
CA LYS A 46 -2.86 -15.89 -3.21
C LYS A 46 -2.34 -16.98 -2.27
N ALA A 47 -2.39 -16.79 -0.96
CA ALA A 47 -2.06 -17.82 0.01
C ALA A 47 -2.99 -19.04 -0.12
N ILE A 48 -4.27 -18.79 -0.39
CA ILE A 48 -5.29 -19.84 -0.55
C ILE A 48 -5.04 -20.65 -1.82
N VAL A 49 -4.76 -19.97 -2.93
CA VAL A 49 -4.68 -20.59 -4.26
C VAL A 49 -3.26 -21.10 -4.55
N ASP A 50 -2.25 -20.28 -4.30
CA ASP A 50 -0.86 -20.50 -4.73
C ASP A 50 0.06 -20.89 -3.57
N ASN A 51 -0.44 -20.92 -2.34
CA ASN A 51 0.33 -21.24 -1.13
C ASN A 51 1.60 -20.37 -0.96
N VAL A 52 1.54 -19.11 -1.41
CA VAL A 52 2.64 -18.15 -1.31
C VAL A 52 2.64 -17.47 0.07
N PRO A 53 3.82 -17.18 0.67
CA PRO A 53 3.92 -16.54 1.98
C PRO A 53 3.64 -15.03 1.94
N LEU A 54 3.89 -14.39 0.80
CA LEU A 54 3.68 -12.96 0.58
C LEU A 54 3.44 -12.73 -0.90
N ALA A 55 2.36 -12.02 -1.25
CA ALA A 55 2.11 -11.62 -2.63
C ALA A 55 2.53 -10.17 -2.83
N LEU A 56 3.60 -9.92 -3.59
CA LEU A 56 4.06 -8.56 -3.93
C LEU A 56 3.42 -8.01 -5.21
N THR A 57 2.78 -8.87 -5.99
CA THR A 57 2.09 -8.51 -7.24
C THR A 57 0.64 -8.95 -7.18
N GLY A 58 -0.25 -8.23 -7.89
CA GLY A 58 -1.69 -8.46 -7.87
C GLY A 58 -2.44 -7.13 -7.94
N LEU A 59 -3.22 -6.82 -6.89
CA LEU A 59 -3.98 -5.57 -6.78
C LEU A 59 -3.07 -4.33 -6.77
N HIS A 60 -1.87 -4.47 -6.24
CA HIS A 60 -0.82 -3.47 -6.31
C HIS A 60 0.54 -4.15 -6.50
N ASN A 61 1.39 -3.53 -7.31
CA ASN A 61 2.77 -3.96 -7.46
C ASN A 61 3.64 -3.25 -6.41
N PHE A 62 4.19 -4.02 -5.48
CA PHE A 62 5.05 -3.52 -4.42
C PHE A 62 6.53 -3.51 -4.77
N GLY A 63 6.93 -4.03 -5.94
CA GLY A 63 8.33 -4.27 -6.27
C GLY A 63 8.91 -5.37 -5.39
N ASP A 64 10.05 -5.08 -4.76
CA ASP A 64 10.77 -6.02 -3.89
C ASP A 64 10.50 -5.76 -2.40
N PHE A 65 10.97 -6.66 -1.54
CA PHE A 65 10.80 -6.52 -0.08
C PHE A 65 11.37 -5.19 0.45
N GLU A 66 12.48 -4.74 -0.12
CA GLU A 66 13.18 -3.52 0.30
C GLU A 66 12.29 -2.29 0.15
N ALA A 67 11.39 -2.29 -0.84
CA ALA A 67 10.41 -1.23 -1.04
C ALA A 67 9.23 -1.29 -0.05
N LEU A 68 9.08 -2.40 0.68
CA LEU A 68 8.06 -2.56 1.73
C LEU A 68 8.54 -2.13 3.11
N VAL A 69 9.84 -2.19 3.38
CA VAL A 69 10.37 -2.02 4.74
C VAL A 69 10.67 -0.56 5.06
N PHE A 70 10.47 -0.19 6.31
CA PHE A 70 10.89 1.11 6.81
C PHE A 70 12.42 1.14 6.92
N LYS A 71 13.09 2.07 6.23
CA LYS A 71 14.52 2.39 6.40
C LYS A 71 15.45 1.16 6.57
N GLY A 72 15.34 0.17 5.68
CA GLY A 72 16.24 -0.99 5.67
C GLY A 72 15.98 -2.04 6.77
N GLU A 73 14.85 -1.94 7.48
CA GLU A 73 14.38 -2.99 8.38
C GLU A 73 14.22 -4.34 7.64
N ARG A 74 14.27 -5.45 8.37
CA ARG A 74 14.21 -6.80 7.77
C ARG A 74 12.88 -7.51 7.97
N GLU A 75 11.99 -6.88 8.72
CA GLU A 75 10.71 -7.47 9.11
C GLU A 75 9.64 -6.39 9.06
N ILE A 76 8.46 -6.79 8.59
CA ILE A 76 7.24 -5.99 8.63
C ILE A 76 6.19 -6.74 9.44
N SER A 77 5.36 -6.00 10.18
CA SER A 77 4.19 -6.58 10.83
C SER A 77 2.95 -5.74 10.55
N VAL A 78 1.84 -6.41 10.22
CA VAL A 78 0.53 -5.81 9.99
C VAL A 78 -0.48 -6.52 10.89
N GLU A 79 -1.13 -5.75 11.76
CA GLU A 79 -2.24 -6.21 12.59
C GLU A 79 -3.54 -5.58 12.09
N LEU A 80 -4.54 -6.40 11.77
CA LEU A 80 -5.91 -5.97 11.50
C LEU A 80 -6.85 -6.48 12.59
N ILE A 81 -7.81 -5.65 12.94
CA ILE A 81 -8.91 -6.04 13.82
C ILE A 81 -10.17 -5.88 12.98
N LEU A 82 -10.91 -6.96 12.77
CA LEU A 82 -12.11 -7.00 11.93
C LEU A 82 -13.31 -7.46 12.77
N GLY A 83 -14.52 -7.04 12.40
CA GLY A 83 -15.76 -7.49 13.05
C GLY A 83 -15.96 -7.12 14.52
N GLY A 84 -14.99 -6.45 15.16
CA GLY A 84 -15.08 -6.02 16.55
C GLY A 84 -14.70 -7.06 17.61
N SER A 85 -14.47 -8.32 17.23
CA SER A 85 -14.08 -9.41 18.14
C SER A 85 -12.76 -10.08 17.78
N GLU A 86 -12.42 -10.17 16.49
CA GLU A 86 -11.26 -10.93 16.03
C GLU A 86 -10.08 -10.03 15.65
N SER A 87 -8.90 -10.31 16.21
CA SER A 87 -7.63 -9.66 15.86
C SER A 87 -6.74 -10.61 15.07
N TYR A 88 -6.35 -10.20 13.88
CA TYR A 88 -5.46 -10.93 12.99
C TYR A 88 -4.13 -10.21 12.88
N PHE A 89 -3.06 -10.88 13.27
CA PHE A 89 -1.71 -10.34 13.27
C PHE A 89 -0.84 -11.15 12.32
N PHE A 90 -0.19 -10.46 11.38
CA PHE A 90 0.68 -11.03 10.39
C PHE A 90 2.06 -10.41 10.49
N THR A 91 3.08 -11.24 10.68
CA THR A 91 4.48 -10.82 10.60
C THR A 91 5.19 -11.55 9.48
N VAL A 92 5.82 -10.76 8.60
CA VAL A 92 6.57 -11.24 7.46
C VAL A 92 7.98 -10.72 7.54
N ARG A 93 8.95 -11.62 7.42
CA ARG A 93 10.37 -11.28 7.40
C ARG A 93 10.95 -11.58 6.03
N GLY A 94 11.61 -10.59 5.47
CA GLY A 94 12.37 -10.76 4.24
C GLY A 94 13.80 -11.16 4.57
N SER A 95 14.36 -12.04 3.75
CA SER A 95 15.79 -12.28 3.75
C SER A 95 16.47 -11.28 2.79
N MET A 96 17.47 -10.54 3.26
CA MET A 96 18.30 -9.67 2.39
C MET A 96 19.17 -10.46 1.41
N GLN A 97 19.24 -11.79 1.52
CA GLN A 97 20.18 -12.63 0.76
C GLN A 97 19.49 -13.51 -0.29
N ARG A 98 18.16 -13.54 -0.34
CA ARG A 98 17.35 -14.33 -1.29
C ARG A 98 16.03 -13.63 -1.55
N VAL A 99 15.45 -13.81 -2.74
CA VAL A 99 14.05 -13.45 -3.09
C VAL A 99 13.02 -14.30 -2.30
N SER A 100 13.41 -14.87 -1.16
CA SER A 100 12.59 -15.72 -0.32
C SER A 100 12.09 -14.94 0.89
N PHE A 101 10.78 -14.88 1.03
CA PHE A 101 10.08 -14.33 2.19
C PHE A 101 9.69 -15.47 3.12
N ASP A 102 9.95 -15.31 4.40
CA ASP A 102 9.45 -16.23 5.40
C ASP A 102 8.35 -15.54 6.18
N LEU A 103 7.14 -16.11 6.11
CA LEU A 103 6.10 -15.78 7.06
C LEU A 103 6.57 -16.23 8.45
N VAL A 104 6.76 -15.28 9.34
CA VAL A 104 7.34 -15.53 10.67
C VAL A 104 6.26 -15.94 11.65
N GLU A 105 5.12 -15.25 11.62
CA GLU A 105 4.11 -15.42 12.64
C GLU A 105 2.74 -15.01 12.12
N VAL A 106 1.74 -15.85 12.39
CA VAL A 106 0.32 -15.49 12.30
C VAL A 106 -0.32 -15.75 13.64
N LYS A 107 -0.95 -14.72 14.21
CA LYS A 107 -1.73 -14.82 15.44
C LYS A 107 -3.17 -14.43 15.18
N ILE A 108 -4.08 -15.16 15.83
CA ILE A 108 -5.51 -14.88 15.85
C ILE A 108 -5.93 -14.77 17.31
N ASN A 109 -6.49 -13.62 17.69
CA ASN A 109 -6.80 -13.26 19.08
C ASN A 109 -5.60 -13.47 20.03
N GLY A 110 -4.41 -13.16 19.55
CA GLY A 110 -3.16 -13.34 20.29
C GLY A 110 -2.64 -14.79 20.37
N ARG A 111 -3.42 -15.79 19.92
CA ARG A 111 -2.98 -17.19 19.84
C ARG A 111 -2.23 -17.41 18.53
N GLU A 112 -1.02 -17.95 18.62
CA GLU A 112 -0.24 -18.32 17.44
C GLU A 112 -0.91 -19.51 16.74
N VAL A 113 -1.33 -19.28 15.49
CA VAL A 113 -2.02 -20.30 14.68
C VAL A 113 -1.11 -20.89 13.60
N GLY A 114 0.08 -20.33 13.41
CA GLY A 114 1.05 -20.84 12.46
C GLY A 114 2.43 -20.21 12.58
N ARG A 115 3.45 -21.08 12.51
CA ARG A 115 4.88 -20.77 12.35
C ARG A 115 5.44 -21.72 11.31
N ARG A 116 5.41 -21.36 10.02
CA ARG A 116 6.21 -21.97 8.92
C ARG A 116 5.91 -21.27 7.58
N LYS A 117 6.83 -21.43 6.62
CA LYS A 117 7.01 -20.72 5.33
C LYS A 117 5.80 -20.67 4.36
N ARG A 118 4.61 -21.10 4.76
CA ARG A 118 3.45 -21.31 3.88
C ARG A 118 2.15 -20.94 4.60
N LEU A 119 1.29 -20.19 3.92
CA LEU A 119 0.01 -19.71 4.43
C LEU A 119 -1.16 -20.68 4.16
N GLY A 120 -0.90 -21.87 3.60
CA GLY A 120 -1.95 -22.84 3.25
C GLY A 120 -2.85 -23.29 4.42
N PHE A 121 -2.37 -23.21 5.67
CA PHE A 121 -3.22 -23.47 6.85
C PHE A 121 -4.35 -22.44 7.01
N LEU A 122 -4.24 -21.25 6.39
CA LEU A 122 -5.29 -20.24 6.39
C LEU A 122 -6.51 -20.66 5.56
N VAL A 123 -6.37 -21.62 4.64
CA VAL A 123 -7.50 -22.18 3.88
C VAL A 123 -8.49 -22.89 4.79
N GLU A 124 -7.97 -23.59 5.80
CA GLU A 124 -8.76 -24.33 6.78
C GLU A 124 -9.30 -23.43 7.90
N HIS A 125 -8.83 -22.18 7.97
CA HIS A 125 -9.19 -21.23 9.03
C HIS A 125 -10.21 -20.19 8.54
N PRO A 126 -11.21 -19.80 9.36
CA PRO A 126 -12.19 -18.75 9.02
C PRO A 126 -11.60 -17.40 8.55
N ILE A 127 -10.32 -17.16 8.81
CA ILE A 127 -9.62 -15.91 8.52
C ILE A 127 -9.65 -15.54 7.05
N ALA A 128 -9.53 -16.53 6.15
CA ALA A 128 -9.63 -16.31 4.72
C ALA A 128 -10.97 -15.65 4.37
N LYS A 129 -12.05 -16.25 4.89
CA LYS A 129 -13.42 -15.79 4.68
C LYS A 129 -13.68 -14.45 5.38
N ASP A 130 -13.27 -14.29 6.63
CA ASP A 130 -13.48 -13.06 7.41
C ASP A 130 -12.80 -11.86 6.76
N VAL A 131 -11.57 -12.06 6.25
CA VAL A 131 -10.85 -11.02 5.52
C VAL A 131 -11.46 -10.80 4.15
N GLU A 132 -11.83 -11.84 3.41
CA GLU A 132 -12.52 -11.68 2.13
C GLU A 132 -13.81 -10.87 2.30
N ASP A 133 -14.67 -11.24 3.25
CA ASP A 133 -15.93 -10.58 3.55
C ASP A 133 -15.71 -9.12 4.00
N SER A 134 -14.72 -8.88 4.87
CA SER A 134 -14.38 -7.52 5.32
C SER A 134 -13.87 -6.64 4.17
N PHE A 135 -13.26 -7.22 3.14
CA PHE A 135 -12.73 -6.50 2.00
C PHE A 135 -13.66 -6.47 0.78
N LYS A 136 -14.82 -7.16 0.80
CA LYS A 136 -15.87 -7.04 -0.22
C LYS A 136 -16.46 -5.63 -0.26
N SER A 137 -16.52 -4.96 0.89
CA SER A 137 -16.99 -3.57 1.00
C SER A 137 -15.90 -2.53 0.78
N VAL A 138 -14.66 -2.93 0.45
CA VAL A 138 -13.54 -2.01 0.27
C VAL A 138 -13.28 -1.80 -1.22
N TYR A 139 -13.63 -0.61 -1.69
CA TYR A 139 -13.31 -0.14 -3.05
C TYR A 139 -12.15 0.84 -3.00
N TYR A 140 -11.10 0.58 -3.78
CA TYR A 140 -10.00 1.51 -3.97
C TYR A 140 -10.26 2.35 -5.22
N LEU A 141 -10.63 3.61 -5.01
CA LEU A 141 -10.65 4.60 -6.07
C LEU A 141 -9.22 5.13 -6.24
N GLY A 142 -8.64 4.89 -7.41
CA GLY A 142 -7.34 5.46 -7.77
C GLY A 142 -7.35 6.99 -7.73
N PRO A 143 -6.17 7.62 -7.78
CA PRO A 143 -6.07 9.08 -7.81
C PRO A 143 -6.84 9.64 -9.02
N LEU A 144 -7.77 10.56 -8.77
CA LEU A 144 -8.43 11.31 -9.84
C LEU A 144 -7.46 12.39 -10.33
N ARG A 145 -6.57 12.03 -11.26
CA ARG A 145 -5.62 12.96 -11.89
C ARG A 145 -5.58 12.75 -13.39
N GLN A 146 -5.19 13.78 -14.12
CA GLN A 146 -4.86 13.62 -15.52
C GLN A 146 -3.44 13.07 -15.62
N GLU A 147 -3.28 11.91 -16.27
CA GLU A 147 -1.95 11.33 -16.46
C GLU A 147 -1.11 12.19 -17.42
N PRO A 148 0.22 12.22 -17.27
CA PRO A 148 1.10 12.96 -18.16
C PRO A 148 0.91 12.52 -19.60
N LYS A 149 0.79 13.48 -20.51
CA LYS A 149 0.76 13.22 -21.95
C LYS A 149 2.18 13.27 -22.52
N PRO A 150 2.49 12.48 -23.56
CA PRO A 150 3.78 12.58 -24.25
C PRO A 150 3.93 13.90 -25.01
N VAL A 151 2.81 14.51 -25.43
CA VAL A 151 2.77 15.78 -26.18
C VAL A 151 1.72 16.68 -25.53
N TYR A 152 2.08 17.96 -25.36
CA TYR A 152 1.21 19.01 -24.84
C TYR A 152 1.06 20.11 -25.88
N GLU A 153 -0.15 20.60 -26.05
CA GLU A 153 -0.43 21.80 -26.83
C GLU A 153 -0.31 23.00 -25.90
N VAL A 154 0.74 23.80 -26.08
CA VAL A 154 0.98 25.00 -25.26
C VAL A 154 0.19 26.16 -25.87
N LYS A 155 -0.76 26.71 -25.12
CA LYS A 155 -1.64 27.78 -25.62
C LYS A 155 -1.11 29.18 -25.36
N GLY A 156 -0.10 29.33 -24.50
CA GLY A 156 0.51 30.64 -24.23
C GLY A 156 -0.40 31.61 -23.46
N GLU A 157 -1.48 31.13 -22.84
CA GLU A 157 -2.36 31.92 -21.97
C GLU A 157 -1.81 32.00 -20.53
N PRO A 158 -1.65 33.20 -19.93
CA PRO A 158 -1.12 33.35 -18.58
C PRO A 158 -2.11 32.78 -17.57
N PHE A 159 -1.82 31.59 -17.06
CA PHE A 159 -2.67 30.93 -16.08
C PHE A 159 -2.04 31.00 -14.69
N GLU A 160 -2.73 31.64 -13.74
CA GLU A 160 -2.41 31.52 -12.30
C GLU A 160 -2.94 30.21 -11.70
N TRP A 161 -3.80 29.50 -12.43
CA TRP A 161 -4.48 28.29 -12.00
C TRP A 161 -4.18 27.11 -12.93
N ILE A 162 -3.67 26.01 -12.36
CA ILE A 162 -3.31 24.79 -13.09
C ILE A 162 -4.51 23.91 -13.46
N GLY A 163 -5.73 24.33 -13.13
CA GLY A 163 -6.92 23.51 -13.29
C GLY A 163 -7.16 22.57 -12.11
N SER A 164 -8.36 22.00 -12.03
CA SER A 164 -8.76 21.11 -10.93
C SER A 164 -8.07 19.73 -10.98
N LYS A 165 -7.59 19.34 -12.15
CA LYS A 165 -6.91 18.07 -12.42
C LYS A 165 -5.45 18.26 -12.83
N GLY A 166 -4.95 19.49 -12.78
CA GLY A 166 -3.60 19.85 -13.25
C GLY A 166 -3.49 19.95 -14.77
N GLU A 167 -4.61 20.08 -15.49
CA GLU A 167 -4.67 20.10 -16.96
C GLU A 167 -3.82 21.21 -17.62
N LYS A 168 -3.55 22.31 -16.89
CA LYS A 168 -2.76 23.46 -17.37
C LYS A 168 -1.33 23.49 -16.79
N THR A 169 -0.89 22.41 -16.14
CA THR A 169 0.42 22.39 -15.47
C THR A 169 1.57 22.70 -16.44
N VAL A 170 1.51 22.17 -17.67
CA VAL A 170 2.58 22.38 -18.65
C VAL A 170 2.60 23.81 -19.18
N ASP A 171 1.45 24.44 -19.43
CA ASP A 171 1.40 25.86 -19.81
C ASP A 171 2.07 26.75 -18.76
N VAL A 172 1.74 26.53 -17.48
CA VAL A 172 2.34 27.29 -16.36
C VAL A 172 3.85 27.08 -16.26
N LEU A 173 4.32 25.83 -16.45
CA LEU A 173 5.76 25.52 -16.39
C LEU A 173 6.52 26.17 -17.55
N VAL A 174 6.01 26.08 -18.78
CA VAL A 174 6.65 26.68 -19.96
C VAL A 174 6.70 28.20 -19.85
N MET A 175 5.80 28.85 -19.12
CA MET A 175 5.83 30.30 -18.92
C MET A 175 6.85 30.79 -17.90
N ARG A 176 7.41 29.90 -17.07
CA ARG A 176 8.40 30.29 -16.06
C ARG A 176 9.79 30.28 -16.66
N GLU A 177 10.44 31.44 -16.67
CA GLU A 177 11.78 31.59 -17.24
C GLU A 177 12.82 30.70 -16.56
N GLU A 178 12.73 30.53 -15.24
CA GLU A 178 13.55 29.60 -14.46
C GLU A 178 13.48 28.15 -14.98
N VAL A 179 12.31 27.73 -15.44
CA VAL A 179 12.09 26.36 -15.95
C VAL A 179 12.64 26.22 -17.36
N LYS A 180 12.49 27.25 -18.21
CA LYS A 180 13.09 27.26 -19.55
C LYS A 180 14.62 27.19 -19.47
N GLU A 181 15.22 28.03 -18.62
CA GLU A 181 16.67 28.07 -18.39
C GLU A 181 17.21 26.72 -17.90
N ALA A 182 16.51 26.08 -16.94
CA ALA A 182 16.92 24.79 -16.39
C ALA A 182 16.89 23.63 -17.42
N VAL A 183 16.06 23.73 -18.45
CA VAL A 183 15.88 22.68 -19.47
C VAL A 183 16.75 22.94 -20.71
N GLY A 184 17.55 24.02 -20.72
CA GLY A 184 18.56 24.27 -21.76
C GLY A 184 17.96 24.58 -23.12
N LYS A 185 16.91 25.43 -23.15
CA LYS A 185 16.43 26.08 -24.37
C LYS A 185 16.50 27.58 -24.24
#